data_AF-A0A932WCP8-F1
#
_entry.id   AF-A0A932WCP8-F1
#
_cell.length_a   1.000
_cell.length_b   1.000
_cell.length_c   1.000
_cell.angle_alpha   90.00
_cell.angle_beta   90.00
_cell.angle_gamma   90.00
#
_symmetry.space_group_name_H-M   'P 1'
#
loop_
_entity.id
_entity.type
_entity.pdbx_description
1 polymer ?
#
loop_
_entity_poly.entity_id
_entity_poly.type
_entity_poly.pdbx_seq_one_letter_code
_entity_poly.pdbx_strand_id
1 'polypeptide(L)'
;MKHERKALTGLRSKSRPRALKRPWAIAGLVTMLVGLMLGLMPLSGNAQASALEQWAATASASSEYGGGWAASRATGEPDVYPLCGDRTGAWAPRSSGADPEALEV
;
A
#
# COMPACT_ATOMS: atom_id res chain seq x y z
N MET A 1 43.16 -85.32 -16.35
CA MET A 1 42.51 -84.03 -16.66
C MET A 1 41.18 -84.38 -17.31
N LYS A 2 39.97 -84.08 -16.80
CA LYS A 2 39.44 -82.85 -16.21
C LYS A 2 38.21 -83.24 -15.36
N HIS A 3 38.10 -82.69 -14.16
CA HIS A 3 36.98 -82.89 -13.21
C HIS A 3 35.74 -82.14 -13.67
N GLU A 4 34.53 -82.70 -13.48
CA GLU A 4 33.31 -81.89 -13.31
C GLU A 4 32.42 -82.43 -12.19
N ARG A 5 31.81 -81.50 -11.47
CA ARG A 5 31.38 -81.60 -10.07
C ARG A 5 29.89 -81.91 -9.96
N LYS A 6 29.53 -82.65 -8.90
CA LYS A 6 28.17 -82.76 -8.35
C LYS A 6 27.66 -81.39 -7.88
N ALA A 7 26.36 -81.11 -7.97
CA ALA A 7 25.54 -80.61 -6.84
C ALA A 7 24.12 -80.11 -7.20
N LEU A 8 23.13 -80.69 -6.49
CA LEU A 8 22.04 -80.07 -5.69
C LEU A 8 20.90 -79.35 -6.45
N THR A 9 19.68 -79.91 -6.52
CA THR A 9 18.66 -80.09 -5.46
C THR A 9 18.18 -78.78 -4.82
N GLY A 10 16.96 -78.37 -5.21
CA GLY A 10 15.90 -77.85 -4.33
C GLY A 10 16.12 -76.54 -3.58
N LEU A 11 15.18 -75.59 -3.72
CA LEU A 11 14.23 -75.23 -2.67
C LEU A 11 13.41 -74.00 -3.10
N ARG A 12 12.10 -74.18 -3.20
CA ARG A 12 11.12 -73.13 -3.44
C ARG A 12 11.00 -72.25 -2.20
N SER A 13 11.52 -71.03 -2.25
CA SER A 13 11.40 -70.04 -1.17
C SER A 13 10.18 -69.14 -1.40
N LYS A 14 9.25 -69.12 -0.44
CA LYS A 14 8.04 -68.29 -0.42
C LYS A 14 8.32 -67.07 0.46
N SER A 15 8.73 -65.95 -0.14
CA SER A 15 9.03 -64.71 0.57
C SER A 15 7.74 -63.95 0.92
N ARG A 16 7.44 -63.79 2.21
CA ARG A 16 6.48 -62.80 2.72
C ARG A 16 7.23 -61.47 2.95
N PRO A 17 6.89 -60.37 2.27
CA PRO A 17 7.40 -59.07 2.66
C PRO A 17 6.60 -58.49 3.85
N ARG A 18 7.40 -57.91 4.73
CA ARG A 18 7.14 -57.32 6.04
C ARG A 18 6.28 -56.05 5.88
N ALA A 19 5.24 -55.89 6.71
CA ALA A 19 4.39 -54.70 6.72
C ALA A 19 5.23 -53.43 6.99
N LEU A 20 5.25 -52.53 6.00
CA LEU A 20 5.93 -51.24 6.08
C LEU A 20 5.05 -50.25 6.85
N LYS A 21 5.58 -49.65 7.91
CA LYS A 21 4.86 -48.75 8.82
C LYS A 21 4.50 -47.44 8.09
N ARG A 22 3.28 -46.97 8.35
CA ARG A 22 2.54 -45.90 7.66
C ARG A 22 3.25 -44.53 7.72
N PRO A 23 3.43 -43.79 6.61
CA PRO A 23 4.18 -42.52 6.54
C PRO A 23 3.39 -41.25 6.93
N TRP A 24 2.21 -41.37 7.52
CA TRP A 24 1.25 -40.24 7.59
C TRP A 24 1.55 -39.17 8.64
N ALA A 25 2.54 -39.36 9.52
CA ALA A 25 2.80 -38.43 10.62
C ALA A 25 3.39 -37.08 10.18
N ILE A 26 4.14 -37.03 9.08
CA ILE A 26 4.89 -35.82 8.66
C ILE A 26 4.00 -34.84 7.86
N ALA A 27 2.98 -35.35 7.17
CA ALA A 27 2.10 -34.56 6.31
C ALA A 27 1.16 -33.61 7.08
N GLY A 28 0.81 -33.95 8.33
CA GLY A 28 -0.14 -33.16 9.14
C GLY A 28 0.46 -31.91 9.78
N LEU A 29 1.77 -31.91 10.09
CA LEU A 29 2.43 -30.78 10.76
C LEU A 29 2.66 -29.61 9.78
N VAL A 30 3.00 -29.92 8.53
CA VAL A 30 3.27 -28.92 7.49
C VAL A 30 1.99 -28.18 7.10
N THR A 31 0.85 -28.87 7.01
CA THR A 31 -0.45 -28.25 6.75
C THR A 31 -0.93 -27.37 7.91
N MET A 32 -0.65 -27.76 9.16
CA MET A 32 -1.00 -26.93 10.33
C MET A 32 -0.17 -25.64 10.40
N LEU A 33 1.13 -25.71 10.09
CA LEU A 33 2.01 -24.53 10.06
C LEU A 33 1.66 -23.55 8.93
N VAL A 34 1.27 -24.06 7.76
CA VAL A 34 0.81 -23.22 6.64
C VAL A 34 -0.53 -22.55 6.97
N GLY A 35 -1.46 -23.25 7.63
CA GLY A 35 -2.73 -22.67 8.09
C GLY A 35 -2.54 -21.61 9.19
N LEU A 36 -1.61 -21.82 10.12
CA LEU A 36 -1.29 -20.87 11.18
C LEU A 36 -0.58 -19.61 10.65
N MET A 37 0.24 -19.74 9.60
CA MET A 37 0.92 -18.60 8.94
C MET A 37 -0.02 -17.79 8.03
N LEU A 38 -1.04 -18.42 7.42
CA LEU A 38 -2.02 -17.72 6.58
C LEU A 38 -3.16 -17.05 7.37
N GLY A 39 -3.44 -17.47 8.61
CA GLY A 39 -4.56 -16.95 9.42
C GLY A 39 -4.26 -15.71 10.26
N LEU A 40 -3.01 -15.25 10.35
CA LEU A 40 -2.57 -14.16 11.24
C LEU A 40 -2.07 -12.91 10.52
N MET A 41 -2.18 -12.82 9.19
CA MET A 41 -1.84 -11.58 8.51
C MET A 41 -2.96 -10.56 8.70
N PRO A 42 -2.73 -9.45 9.43
CA PRO A 42 -3.63 -8.33 9.35
C PRO A 42 -3.67 -7.87 7.89
N LEU A 43 -4.86 -7.72 7.35
CA LEU A 43 -5.08 -6.92 6.15
C LEU A 43 -4.74 -5.49 6.53
N SER A 44 -3.44 -5.17 6.61
CA SER A 44 -2.95 -3.81 6.65
C SER A 44 -3.21 -3.24 5.26
N GLY A 45 -4.47 -2.91 4.99
CA GLY A 45 -4.82 -2.00 3.92
C GLY A 45 -4.15 -0.70 4.30
N ASN A 46 -3.04 -0.38 3.63
CA ASN A 46 -2.54 0.98 3.61
C ASN A 46 -3.64 1.82 2.97
N ALA A 47 -4.55 2.36 3.78
CA ALA A 47 -5.33 3.51 3.42
C ALA A 47 -4.31 4.64 3.25
N GLN A 48 -3.72 4.71 2.05
CA GLN A 48 -3.07 5.91 1.59
C GLN A 48 -4.18 6.94 1.57
N ALA A 49 -4.27 7.73 2.65
CA ALA A 49 -4.98 8.98 2.62
C ALA A 49 -4.25 9.80 1.56
N SER A 50 -4.75 9.77 0.32
CA SER A 50 -4.42 10.79 -0.66
C SER A 50 -4.68 12.11 0.04
N ALA A 51 -3.67 12.96 0.14
CA ALA A 51 -3.87 14.30 0.68
C ALA A 51 -5.02 14.92 -0.15
N LEU A 52 -6.11 15.26 0.51
CA LEU A 52 -7.24 15.87 -0.16
C LEU A 52 -6.79 17.28 -0.52
N GLU A 53 -6.43 17.49 -1.79
CA GLU A 53 -6.16 18.83 -2.31
C GLU A 53 -7.50 19.55 -2.41
N GLN A 54 -7.72 20.49 -1.51
CA GLN A 54 -8.87 21.37 -1.52
C GLN A 54 -8.41 22.82 -1.55
N TRP A 55 -9.10 23.61 -2.35
CA TRP A 55 -8.97 25.05 -2.35
C TRP A 55 -9.97 25.66 -1.38
N ALA A 56 -9.68 26.88 -0.94
CA ALA A 56 -10.60 27.65 -0.14
C ALA A 56 -11.95 27.81 -0.86
N ALA A 57 -13.04 27.51 -0.15
CA ALA A 57 -14.39 27.65 -0.68
C ALA A 57 -14.93 29.08 -0.48
N THR A 58 -14.40 29.79 0.51
CA THR A 58 -14.82 31.15 0.89
C THR A 58 -13.60 31.98 1.25
N ALA A 59 -13.70 33.29 1.11
CA ALA A 59 -12.66 34.21 1.56
C ALA A 59 -13.27 35.52 2.05
N SER A 60 -12.69 36.08 3.11
CA SER A 60 -12.99 37.42 3.62
C SER A 60 -11.70 38.19 3.87
N ALA A 61 -11.74 39.51 3.75
CA ALA A 61 -10.58 40.36 4.00
C ALA A 61 -10.95 41.57 4.85
N SER A 62 -9.98 42.09 5.60
CA SER A 62 -10.11 43.35 6.35
C SER A 62 -10.48 44.51 5.42
N SER A 63 -9.86 44.55 4.25
CA SER A 63 -10.19 45.44 3.15
C SER A 63 -9.87 44.79 1.81
N GLU A 64 -10.37 45.39 0.74
CA GLU A 64 -10.01 45.00 -0.62
C GLU A 64 -9.90 46.23 -1.51
N TYR A 65 -8.96 46.16 -2.45
CA TYR A 65 -8.83 47.11 -3.54
C TYR A 65 -10.08 47.08 -4.43
N GLY A 66 -10.67 45.88 -4.59
CA GLY A 66 -11.87 45.63 -5.37
C GLY A 66 -11.57 45.18 -6.80
N GLY A 67 -12.64 44.86 -7.55
CA GLY A 67 -12.56 44.38 -8.92
C GLY A 67 -11.71 43.10 -9.04
N GLY A 68 -10.65 43.16 -9.87
CA GLY A 68 -9.74 42.04 -10.11
C GLY A 68 -8.88 41.63 -8.90
N TRP A 69 -8.96 42.36 -7.79
CA TRP A 69 -8.22 42.13 -6.55
C TRP A 69 -9.11 41.91 -5.31
N ALA A 70 -10.39 41.57 -5.52
CA ALA A 70 -11.32 41.26 -4.43
C ALA A 70 -10.91 39.98 -3.67
N ALA A 71 -11.39 39.84 -2.42
CA ALA A 71 -11.11 38.66 -1.59
C ALA A 71 -11.57 37.35 -2.25
N SER A 72 -12.64 37.39 -3.04
CA SER A 72 -13.16 36.23 -3.78
C SER A 72 -12.15 35.61 -4.76
N ARG A 73 -11.10 36.35 -5.15
CA ARG A 73 -10.01 35.83 -6.00
C ARG A 73 -9.08 34.86 -5.26
N ALA A 74 -9.16 34.79 -3.92
CA ALA A 74 -8.45 33.80 -3.12
C ALA A 74 -9.22 32.48 -2.92
N THR A 75 -10.31 32.28 -3.65
CA THR A 75 -11.11 31.04 -3.62
C THR A 75 -10.88 30.21 -4.87
N GLY A 76 -11.04 28.89 -4.75
CA GLY A 76 -10.85 27.97 -5.87
C GLY A 76 -9.39 27.83 -6.31
N GLU A 77 -9.21 27.18 -7.46
CA GLU A 77 -7.87 26.95 -8.02
C GLU A 77 -7.18 28.28 -8.39
N PRO A 78 -5.90 28.48 -8.04
CA PRO A 78 -5.18 29.70 -8.37
C PRO A 78 -5.09 29.92 -9.88
N ASP A 79 -5.55 31.09 -10.36
CA ASP A 79 -5.52 31.45 -11.79
C ASP A 79 -4.32 32.33 -12.19
N VAL A 80 -3.46 32.69 -11.22
CA VAL A 80 -2.25 33.51 -11.41
C VAL A 80 -0.94 32.77 -11.15
N TYR A 81 -0.93 31.70 -10.35
CA TYR A 81 0.28 30.87 -10.15
C TYR A 81 0.71 30.21 -11.47
N PRO A 82 2.02 30.09 -11.78
CA PRO A 82 3.22 30.38 -10.98
C PRO A 82 3.74 31.82 -11.10
N LEU A 83 2.93 32.74 -11.62
CA LEU A 83 3.33 34.13 -11.80
C LEU A 83 3.24 34.89 -10.48
N CYS A 84 4.25 35.71 -10.19
CA CYS A 84 4.31 36.53 -8.97
C CYS A 84 4.02 38.00 -9.26
N GLY A 85 3.75 38.77 -8.20
CA GLY A 85 3.56 40.24 -8.23
C GLY A 85 2.10 40.68 -8.22
N ASP A 86 1.89 41.97 -8.44
CA ASP A 86 0.57 42.63 -8.37
C ASP A 86 -0.25 42.34 -9.63
N ARG A 87 -0.92 41.19 -9.65
CA ARG A 87 -1.72 40.73 -10.78
C ARG A 87 -3.18 40.62 -10.38
N THR A 88 -4.06 41.08 -11.27
CA THR A 88 -5.49 40.75 -11.18
C THR A 88 -5.66 39.24 -11.14
N GLY A 89 -6.38 38.70 -10.15
CA GLY A 89 -6.38 37.25 -9.83
C GLY A 89 -5.86 36.93 -8.45
N ALA A 90 -5.11 37.83 -7.82
CA ALA A 90 -4.76 37.75 -6.41
C ALA A 90 -5.57 38.75 -5.58
N TRP A 91 -5.69 38.53 -4.28
CA TRP A 91 -6.21 39.56 -3.37
C TRP A 91 -5.19 40.69 -3.19
N ALA A 92 -5.66 41.93 -3.10
CA ALA A 92 -4.88 43.06 -2.61
C ALA A 92 -5.72 43.94 -1.67
N PRO A 93 -5.12 44.46 -0.58
CA PRO A 93 -5.80 45.37 0.32
C PRO A 93 -6.11 46.71 -0.35
N ARG A 94 -7.03 47.48 0.24
CA ARG A 94 -7.47 48.76 -0.32
C ARG A 94 -6.35 49.81 -0.37
N SER A 95 -5.48 49.81 0.63
CA SER A 95 -4.39 50.76 0.77
C SER A 95 -3.06 50.04 0.93
N SER A 96 -2.00 50.66 0.41
CA SER A 96 -0.62 50.28 0.68
C SER A 96 -0.14 50.89 2.00
N GLY A 97 0.70 50.19 2.76
CA GLY A 97 1.29 50.75 3.97
C GLY A 97 1.76 49.69 4.96
N ALA A 98 2.03 50.13 6.19
CA ALA A 98 2.39 49.26 7.31
C ALA A 98 1.20 48.87 8.19
N ASP A 99 0.00 49.37 7.87
CA ASP A 99 -1.21 49.02 8.60
C ASP A 99 -1.51 47.52 8.40
N PRO A 100 -1.90 46.78 9.46
CA PRO A 100 -2.21 45.37 9.35
C PRO A 100 -3.42 45.13 8.43
N GLU A 101 -3.22 44.30 7.40
CA GLU A 101 -4.28 43.82 6.51
C GLU A 101 -4.28 42.29 6.53
N ALA A 102 -5.46 41.69 6.50
CA ALA A 102 -5.65 40.25 6.65
C ALA A 102 -6.62 39.70 5.59
N LEU A 103 -6.33 38.48 5.17
CA LEU A 103 -7.16 37.64 4.31
C LEU A 103 -7.39 36.31 5.05
N GLU A 104 -8.64 35.91 5.17
CA GLU A 104 -9.10 34.68 5.82
C GLU A 104 -9.77 33.78 4.79
N VAL A 105 -9.45 32.48 4.80
CA VAL A 105 -9.86 31.48 3.80
C VAL A 105 -10.25 30.15 4.43
#